data_AF-A0A166DZQ6-F1
#
_entry.id   AF-A0A166DZQ6-F1
#
_cell.length_a   1.000
_cell.length_b   1.000
_cell.length_c   1.000
_cell.angle_alpha   90.00
_cell.angle_beta   90.00
_cell.angle_gamma   90.00
#
_symmetry.space_group_name_H-M   'P 1'
#
loop_
_entity.id
_entity.type
_entity.pdbx_description
1 polymer ?
#
loop_
_entity_poly.entity_id
_entity_poly.type
_entity_poly.pdbx_seq_one_letter_code
_entity_poly.pdbx_strand_id
1 'polypeptide(L)'
;MPKPSDDWDWPTTWAYVLPAIDHVMRSTSNADDGSPPKISIAYSMGIYTTIYNYSTGSRMHDQPDRDGTWQGRMAKIGVALDQHCCETVLQLLSEAPEDPSELMRYVIGRFGSYNARASVVGHRVRYYDRQYVAWEVGRGRGWLKVEPEDAARIKEKPEAREALERLQLKQWGFREGSTKGETDIAEARAEAGTSPNQIVKVGSIALRRFRSMFIEPLLGVDEGGKQEGEGGIQSTGAQGKLASAIEKALEAGGAGLQDEVNKLADIFRRIGMRPDNPWVLKLENHFGAAPTE
;
A
#
# COMPACT_ATOMS: atom_id res chain seq x y z
N MET A 1 -31.85 -13.57 3.90
CA MET A 1 -30.75 -14.16 3.10
C MET A 1 -30.65 -15.63 3.47
N PRO A 2 -30.58 -16.56 2.50
CA PRO A 2 -30.39 -17.97 2.80
C PRO A 2 -29.09 -18.15 3.58
N LYS A 3 -29.13 -18.97 4.64
CA LYS A 3 -27.93 -19.35 5.39
C LYS A 3 -27.01 -20.05 4.40
N PRO A 4 -25.81 -19.52 4.13
CA PRO A 4 -24.91 -20.13 3.19
C PRO A 4 -24.45 -21.48 3.76
N SER A 5 -24.29 -22.47 2.88
CA SER A 5 -23.88 -23.84 3.22
C SER A 5 -22.65 -23.85 4.11
N ASP A 6 -22.54 -24.84 5.00
CA ASP A 6 -21.46 -24.94 5.98
C ASP A 6 -20.06 -25.16 5.31
N ASP A 7 -20.01 -25.39 3.99
CA ASP A 7 -18.81 -25.60 3.19
C ASP A 7 -18.32 -24.32 2.49
N TRP A 8 -17.89 -23.30 3.25
CA TRP A 8 -17.20 -22.15 2.66
C TRP A 8 -15.76 -22.50 2.30
N ASP A 9 -15.55 -22.93 1.06
CA ASP A 9 -14.22 -23.04 0.46
C ASP A 9 -13.69 -21.68 -0.04
N TRP A 10 -12.42 -21.63 -0.42
CA TRP A 10 -11.79 -20.39 -0.90
C TRP A 10 -12.44 -19.84 -2.18
N PRO A 11 -12.65 -20.65 -3.25
CA PRO A 11 -13.32 -20.18 -4.46
C PRO A 11 -14.67 -19.52 -4.19
N THR A 12 -15.52 -20.15 -3.37
CA THR A 12 -16.86 -19.64 -3.07
C THR A 12 -16.79 -18.35 -2.24
N THR A 13 -15.91 -18.33 -1.24
CA THR A 13 -15.65 -17.14 -0.41
C THR A 13 -15.22 -15.96 -1.26
N TRP A 14 -14.24 -16.15 -2.15
CA TRP A 14 -13.72 -15.08 -2.99
C TRP A 14 -14.74 -14.64 -4.06
N ALA A 15 -15.46 -15.58 -4.67
CA ALA A 15 -16.52 -15.26 -5.64
C ALA A 15 -17.65 -14.40 -5.02
N TYR A 16 -17.93 -14.57 -3.72
CA TYR A 16 -18.88 -13.73 -3.00
C TYR A 16 -18.32 -12.33 -2.67
N VAL A 17 -17.05 -12.24 -2.27
CA VAL A 17 -16.45 -10.97 -1.81
C VAL A 17 -15.99 -10.08 -2.97
N LEU A 18 -15.41 -10.69 -4.02
CA LEU A 18 -14.77 -9.99 -5.14
C LEU A 18 -15.68 -8.96 -5.83
N PRO A 19 -16.96 -9.23 -6.17
CA PRO A 19 -17.80 -8.25 -6.85
C PRO A 19 -17.97 -6.94 -6.08
N ALA A 20 -17.98 -7.01 -4.75
CA ALA A 20 -18.07 -5.82 -3.91
C ALA A 20 -16.75 -5.03 -3.91
N ILE A 21 -15.61 -5.72 -3.84
CA ILE A 21 -14.29 -5.10 -3.91
C ILE A 21 -14.09 -4.44 -5.28
N ASP A 22 -14.42 -5.16 -6.36
CA ASP A 22 -14.33 -4.67 -7.74
C ASP A 22 -15.23 -3.43 -7.94
N HIS A 23 -16.48 -3.47 -7.45
CA HIS A 23 -17.38 -2.32 -7.48
C HIS A 23 -16.79 -1.08 -6.80
N VAL A 24 -16.17 -1.23 -5.62
CA VAL A 24 -15.56 -0.09 -4.90
C VAL A 24 -14.30 0.40 -5.60
N MET A 25 -13.43 -0.51 -6.03
CA MET A 25 -12.10 -0.17 -6.53
C MET A 25 -12.11 0.29 -7.98
N ARG A 26 -12.96 -0.30 -8.84
CA ARG A 26 -12.90 -0.13 -10.29
C ARG A 26 -14.10 0.61 -10.89
N SER A 27 -15.21 0.79 -10.16
CA SER A 27 -16.34 1.53 -10.73
C SER A 27 -15.95 2.96 -11.11
N THR A 28 -16.45 3.41 -12.26
CA THR A 28 -16.33 4.81 -12.72
C THR A 28 -17.37 5.71 -12.08
N SER A 29 -18.40 5.15 -11.43
CA SER A 29 -19.45 5.90 -10.73
C SER A 29 -18.94 6.43 -9.38
N ASN A 30 -18.15 7.50 -9.41
CA ASN A 30 -17.99 8.31 -8.20
C ASN A 30 -19.33 8.98 -7.89
N ALA A 31 -19.63 9.17 -6.60
CA ALA A 31 -20.63 10.17 -6.24
C ALA A 31 -20.13 11.56 -6.66
N ASP A 32 -21.03 12.53 -6.83
CA ASP A 32 -20.70 13.89 -7.28
C ASP A 32 -19.64 14.58 -6.40
N ASP A 33 -19.45 14.11 -5.17
CA ASP A 33 -18.47 14.57 -4.19
C ASP A 33 -17.09 13.89 -4.27
N GLY A 34 -16.88 12.99 -5.24
CA GLY A 34 -15.65 12.21 -5.39
C GLY A 34 -15.49 11.07 -4.38
N SER A 35 -16.53 10.79 -3.57
CA SER A 35 -16.49 9.68 -2.61
C SER A 35 -16.57 8.31 -3.31
N PRO A 36 -15.96 7.26 -2.72
CA PRO A 36 -16.02 5.92 -3.27
C PRO A 36 -17.45 5.39 -3.40
N PRO A 37 -17.71 4.50 -4.39
CA PRO A 37 -18.99 3.83 -4.54
C PRO A 37 -19.46 3.17 -3.24
N LYS A 38 -20.74 3.37 -2.90
CA LYS A 38 -21.33 2.83 -1.67
C LYS A 38 -21.88 1.43 -1.90
N ILE A 39 -21.50 0.50 -1.03
CA ILE A 39 -22.12 -0.82 -0.94
C ILE A 39 -23.23 -0.76 0.13
N SER A 40 -24.34 -1.50 -0.09
CA SER A 40 -25.41 -1.61 0.90
C SER A 40 -24.88 -2.15 2.24
N ILE A 41 -25.46 -1.68 3.36
CA ILE A 41 -25.06 -2.12 4.71
C ILE A 41 -25.21 -3.64 4.84
N ALA A 42 -26.30 -4.20 4.31
CA ALA A 42 -26.55 -5.64 4.32
C ALA A 42 -25.44 -6.43 3.62
N TYR A 43 -24.98 -5.98 2.45
CA TYR A 43 -23.91 -6.66 1.74
C TYR A 43 -22.56 -6.48 2.43
N SER A 44 -22.28 -5.30 3.00
CA SER A 44 -21.10 -5.10 3.84
C SER A 44 -21.04 -6.06 5.03
N MET A 45 -22.15 -6.27 5.72
CA MET A 45 -22.21 -7.23 6.83
C MET A 45 -21.99 -8.65 6.32
N GLY A 46 -22.58 -8.99 5.18
CA GLY A 46 -22.36 -10.28 4.51
C GLY A 46 -20.89 -10.55 4.18
N ILE A 47 -20.15 -9.55 3.69
CA ILE A 47 -18.70 -9.67 3.41
C ILE A 47 -17.93 -9.99 4.70
N TYR A 48 -18.17 -9.21 5.76
CA TYR A 48 -17.52 -9.44 7.04
C TYR A 48 -17.78 -10.84 7.58
N THR A 49 -19.05 -11.27 7.60
CA THR A 49 -19.44 -12.61 8.06
C THR A 49 -18.83 -13.72 7.21
N THR A 50 -18.78 -13.53 5.89
CA THR A 50 -18.20 -14.52 4.96
C THR A 50 -16.70 -14.68 5.20
N ILE A 51 -15.96 -13.58 5.32
CA ILE A 51 -14.53 -13.61 5.66
C ILE A 51 -14.31 -14.26 7.03
N TYR A 52 -15.09 -13.88 8.03
CA TYR A 52 -15.01 -14.46 9.38
C TYR A 52 -15.23 -15.98 9.37
N ASN A 53 -16.29 -16.46 8.70
CA ASN A 53 -16.64 -17.87 8.63
C ASN A 53 -15.57 -18.67 7.88
N TYR A 54 -15.12 -18.19 6.72
CA TYR A 54 -14.03 -18.83 5.97
C TYR A 54 -12.77 -18.97 6.83
N SER A 55 -12.41 -17.90 7.55
CA SER A 55 -11.22 -17.87 8.40
C SER A 55 -11.34 -18.83 9.58
N THR A 56 -12.50 -18.86 10.25
CA THR A 56 -12.68 -19.63 11.49
C THR A 56 -13.16 -21.06 11.27
N GLY A 57 -13.68 -21.41 10.09
CA GLY A 57 -14.18 -22.75 9.76
C GLY A 57 -13.12 -23.86 9.89
N SER A 58 -11.83 -23.53 9.73
CA SER A 58 -10.73 -24.47 9.98
C SER A 58 -10.54 -24.86 11.46
N ARG A 59 -11.14 -24.13 12.40
CA ARG A 59 -11.05 -24.45 13.84
C ARG A 59 -12.05 -25.53 14.27
N MET A 60 -12.95 -25.95 13.38
CA MET A 60 -14.06 -26.85 13.71
C MET A 60 -13.91 -28.29 13.21
N HIS A 61 -12.99 -28.57 12.29
CA HIS A 61 -12.76 -29.92 11.76
C HIS A 61 -11.28 -30.32 11.85
N ASP A 62 -11.02 -31.37 12.63
CA ASP A 62 -9.70 -31.96 12.86
C ASP A 62 -9.14 -32.58 11.57
N GLN A 63 -8.27 -31.83 10.88
CA GLN A 63 -7.02 -32.26 10.23
C GLN A 63 -6.61 -31.19 9.20
N PRO A 64 -5.61 -30.34 9.48
CA PRO A 64 -5.16 -29.38 8.49
C PRO A 64 -4.02 -29.97 7.65
N ASP A 65 -4.27 -30.11 6.35
CA ASP A 65 -3.24 -29.82 5.35
C ASP A 65 -2.66 -28.41 5.61
N ARG A 66 -1.44 -28.09 5.16
CA ARG A 66 -0.78 -26.78 5.41
C ARG A 66 -1.69 -25.59 5.06
N ASP A 67 -2.50 -25.78 4.01
CA ASP A 67 -3.47 -24.83 3.46
C ASP A 67 -4.80 -24.74 4.23
N GLY A 68 -5.10 -25.75 5.05
CA GLY A 68 -6.32 -25.84 5.85
C GLY A 68 -6.25 -25.06 7.16
N THR A 69 -5.06 -24.60 7.57
CA THR A 69 -4.87 -23.84 8.80
C THR A 69 -5.52 -22.45 8.73
N TRP A 70 -5.89 -21.89 9.89
CA TRP A 70 -6.39 -20.51 9.99
C TRP A 70 -5.41 -19.52 9.32
N GLN A 71 -4.10 -19.72 9.51
CA GLN A 71 -3.04 -18.93 8.91
C GLN A 71 -3.04 -19.05 7.38
N GLY A 72 -3.09 -20.27 6.84
CA GLY A 72 -3.12 -20.52 5.40
C GLY A 72 -4.33 -19.87 4.73
N ARG A 73 -5.51 -19.98 5.36
CA ARG A 73 -6.73 -19.33 4.88
C ARG A 73 -6.62 -17.81 4.86
N MET A 74 -6.10 -17.21 5.94
CA MET A 74 -5.90 -15.76 6.01
C MET A 74 -4.86 -15.27 5.01
N ALA A 75 -3.76 -16.02 4.83
CA ALA A 75 -2.76 -15.70 3.82
C ALA A 75 -3.35 -15.66 2.40
N LYS A 76 -4.27 -16.58 2.06
CA LYS A 76 -5.00 -16.57 0.77
C LYS A 76 -5.79 -15.29 0.55
N ILE A 77 -6.45 -14.76 1.59
CA ILE A 77 -7.13 -13.46 1.53
C ILE A 77 -6.12 -12.34 1.21
N GLY A 78 -4.98 -12.32 1.90
CA GLY A 78 -3.92 -11.34 1.67
C GLY A 78 -3.38 -11.36 0.23
N VAL A 79 -3.07 -12.56 -0.29
CA VAL A 79 -2.60 -12.75 -1.67
C VAL A 79 -3.63 -12.28 -2.69
N ALA A 80 -4.91 -12.61 -2.47
CA ALA A 80 -5.99 -12.21 -3.38
C ALA A 80 -6.22 -10.70 -3.40
N LEU A 81 -6.15 -10.04 -2.24
CA LEU A 81 -6.25 -8.59 -2.14
C LEU A 81 -5.06 -7.88 -2.80
N ASP A 82 -3.85 -8.40 -2.60
CA ASP A 82 -2.63 -7.88 -3.22
C ASP A 82 -2.66 -8.02 -4.75
N GLN A 83 -3.05 -9.19 -5.26
CA GLN A 83 -3.25 -9.44 -6.68
C GLN A 83 -4.30 -8.50 -7.29
N HIS A 84 -5.45 -8.35 -6.62
CA HIS A 84 -6.50 -7.44 -7.08
C HIS A 84 -6.04 -5.97 -7.10
N CYS A 85 -5.28 -5.53 -6.09
CA CYS A 85 -4.68 -4.20 -6.06
C CYS A 85 -3.70 -4.01 -7.22
N CYS A 86 -2.86 -5.01 -7.50
CA CYS A 86 -1.94 -5.00 -8.64
C CYS A 86 -2.68 -4.82 -9.97
N GLU A 87 -3.68 -5.66 -10.26
CA GLU A 87 -4.47 -5.57 -11.48
C GLU A 87 -5.17 -4.22 -11.64
N THR A 88 -5.72 -3.70 -10.54
CA THR A 88 -6.39 -2.38 -10.55
C THR A 88 -5.40 -1.26 -10.89
N VAL A 89 -4.20 -1.31 -10.33
CA VAL A 89 -3.16 -0.32 -10.58
C VAL A 89 -2.62 -0.42 -12.02
N LEU A 90 -2.44 -1.64 -12.54
CA LEU A 90 -2.05 -1.86 -13.94
C LEU A 90 -3.09 -1.33 -14.93
N GLN A 91 -4.38 -1.47 -14.61
CA GLN A 91 -5.44 -0.84 -15.40
C GLN A 91 -5.29 0.69 -15.38
N LEU A 92 -5.09 1.30 -14.21
CA LEU A 92 -4.87 2.75 -14.12
C LEU A 92 -3.65 3.20 -14.92
N LEU A 93 -2.57 2.41 -14.93
CA LEU A 93 -1.37 2.69 -15.69
C LEU A 93 -1.65 2.66 -17.20
N SER A 94 -2.45 1.69 -17.67
CA SER A 94 -2.84 1.58 -19.08
C SER A 94 -3.70 2.76 -19.58
N GLU A 95 -4.37 3.46 -18.65
CA GLU A 95 -5.18 4.64 -18.91
C GLU A 95 -4.39 5.96 -18.79
N ALA A 96 -3.08 5.91 -18.46
CA ALA A 96 -2.28 7.12 -18.25
C ALA A 96 -2.08 7.91 -19.55
N PRO A 97 -2.27 9.25 -19.53
CA PRO A 97 -2.10 10.07 -20.71
C PRO A 97 -0.62 10.17 -21.13
N GLU A 98 -0.40 10.36 -22.44
CA GLU A 98 0.93 10.56 -23.01
C GLU A 98 1.46 11.98 -22.78
N ASP A 99 0.57 12.96 -22.67
CA ASP A 99 0.95 14.36 -22.46
C ASP A 99 1.50 14.60 -21.04
N PRO A 100 2.73 15.13 -20.88
CA PRO A 100 3.32 15.38 -19.57
C PRO A 100 2.50 16.32 -18.67
N SER A 101 1.84 17.33 -19.24
CA SER A 101 1.06 18.30 -18.46
C SER A 101 -0.25 17.71 -17.94
N GLU A 102 -0.88 16.80 -18.70
CA GLU A 102 -2.03 16.03 -18.23
C GLU A 102 -1.63 14.91 -17.24
N LEU A 103 -0.44 14.33 -17.41
CA LEU A 103 0.03 13.19 -16.61
C LEU A 103 0.13 13.52 -15.11
N MET A 104 0.64 14.68 -14.71
CA MET A 104 0.72 15.05 -13.29
C MET A 104 -0.66 15.14 -12.65
N ARG A 105 -1.60 15.85 -13.30
CA ARG A 105 -3.00 15.97 -12.84
C ARG A 105 -3.68 14.62 -12.79
N TYR A 106 -3.44 13.78 -13.79
CA TYR A 106 -3.94 12.42 -13.84
C TYR A 106 -3.46 11.61 -12.63
N VAL A 107 -2.15 11.60 -12.33
CA VAL A 107 -1.58 10.90 -11.17
C VAL A 107 -2.20 11.38 -9.86
N ILE A 108 -2.30 12.70 -9.66
CA ILE A 108 -2.89 13.28 -8.45
C ILE A 108 -4.36 12.86 -8.28
N GLY A 109 -5.15 12.99 -9.35
CA GLY A 109 -6.57 12.63 -9.33
C GLY A 109 -6.79 11.13 -9.11
N ARG A 110 -6.02 10.28 -9.80
CA ARG A 110 -6.11 8.82 -9.64
C ARG A 110 -5.66 8.36 -8.26
N PHE A 111 -4.59 8.94 -7.72
CA PHE A 111 -4.15 8.62 -6.36
C PHE A 111 -5.23 8.91 -5.33
N GLY A 112 -5.84 10.12 -5.38
CA GLY A 112 -6.88 10.51 -4.43
C GLY A 112 -8.06 9.53 -4.42
N SER A 113 -8.58 9.20 -5.61
CA SER A 113 -9.68 8.26 -5.76
C SER A 113 -9.28 6.84 -5.33
N TYR A 114 -8.12 6.35 -5.79
CA TYR A 114 -7.62 5.01 -5.47
C TYR A 114 -7.40 4.84 -3.96
N ASN A 115 -6.74 5.79 -3.30
CA ASN A 115 -6.48 5.74 -1.86
C ASN A 115 -7.79 5.76 -1.04
N ALA A 116 -8.76 6.59 -1.43
CA ALA A 116 -10.07 6.62 -0.78
C ALA A 116 -10.80 5.27 -0.90
N ARG A 117 -10.79 4.67 -2.11
CA ARG A 117 -11.39 3.34 -2.37
C ARG A 117 -10.68 2.24 -1.58
N ALA A 118 -9.35 2.24 -1.56
CA ALA A 118 -8.54 1.29 -0.80
C ALA A 118 -8.83 1.37 0.72
N SER A 119 -9.02 2.58 1.25
CA SER A 119 -9.42 2.78 2.65
C SER A 119 -10.79 2.15 2.96
N VAL A 120 -11.77 2.29 2.04
CA VAL A 120 -13.08 1.63 2.18
C VAL A 120 -12.94 0.11 2.16
N VAL A 121 -12.16 -0.45 1.22
CA VAL A 121 -11.91 -1.90 1.17
C VAL A 121 -11.25 -2.38 2.46
N GLY A 122 -10.19 -1.70 2.92
CA GLY A 122 -9.51 -2.01 4.19
C GLY A 122 -10.48 -2.01 5.38
N HIS A 123 -11.42 -1.06 5.44
CA HIS A 123 -12.47 -1.07 6.46
C HIS A 123 -13.36 -2.32 6.40
N ARG A 124 -13.72 -2.80 5.21
CA ARG A 124 -14.57 -4.00 5.04
C ARG A 124 -13.86 -5.29 5.42
N VAL A 125 -12.56 -5.35 5.19
CA VAL A 125 -11.72 -6.51 5.54
C VAL A 125 -10.97 -6.33 6.86
N ARG A 126 -11.40 -5.40 7.72
CA ARG A 126 -10.74 -5.09 9.01
C ARG A 126 -10.52 -6.29 9.93
N TYR A 127 -11.31 -7.35 9.79
CA TYR A 127 -11.05 -8.61 10.50
C TYR A 127 -9.68 -9.21 10.13
N TYR A 128 -9.32 -9.16 8.85
CA TYR A 128 -8.00 -9.59 8.35
C TYR A 128 -6.87 -8.79 9.01
N ASP A 129 -6.95 -7.46 8.98
CA ASP A 129 -5.92 -6.61 9.58
C ASP A 129 -5.78 -6.85 11.10
N ARG A 130 -6.91 -6.92 11.82
CA ARG A 130 -6.91 -7.07 13.28
C ARG A 130 -6.39 -8.42 13.76
N GLN A 131 -6.62 -9.48 12.99
CA GLN A 131 -6.31 -10.83 13.44
C GLN A 131 -5.03 -11.34 12.80
N TYR A 132 -4.96 -11.34 11.47
CA TYR A 132 -3.84 -11.92 10.75
C TYR A 132 -2.65 -10.97 10.72
N VAL A 133 -2.82 -9.73 10.24
CA VAL A 133 -1.70 -8.78 10.15
C VAL A 133 -1.12 -8.51 11.53
N ALA A 134 -1.95 -8.25 12.54
CA ALA A 134 -1.45 -8.06 13.91
C ALA A 134 -0.66 -9.26 14.45
N TRP A 135 -1.12 -10.49 14.17
CA TRP A 135 -0.42 -11.71 14.58
C TRP A 135 0.92 -11.88 13.83
N GLU A 136 0.93 -11.62 12.54
CA GLU A 136 2.10 -11.71 11.66
C GLU A 136 3.18 -10.68 12.03
N VAL A 137 2.75 -9.44 12.30
CA VAL A 137 3.61 -8.36 12.82
C VAL A 137 4.20 -8.76 14.17
N GLY A 138 3.39 -9.35 15.06
CA GLY A 138 3.87 -9.88 16.34
C GLY A 138 5.03 -10.87 16.18
N ARG A 139 5.04 -11.66 15.10
CA ARG A 139 6.08 -12.64 14.75
C ARG A 139 7.25 -12.09 13.93
N GLY A 140 7.30 -10.78 13.72
CA GLY A 140 8.39 -10.13 12.98
C GLY A 140 8.30 -10.29 11.45
N ARG A 141 7.13 -10.64 10.91
CA ARG A 141 6.86 -10.65 9.45
C ARG A 141 6.15 -9.39 8.95
N GLY A 142 6.21 -8.34 9.77
CA GLY A 142 5.63 -7.02 9.51
C GLY A 142 6.60 -6.08 8.81
N TRP A 143 6.27 -4.79 8.77
CA TRP A 143 7.11 -3.80 8.09
C TRP A 143 8.48 -3.58 8.76
N LEU A 144 8.56 -3.78 10.08
CA LEU A 144 9.78 -3.58 10.85
C LEU A 144 10.84 -4.61 10.45
N LYS A 145 11.95 -4.14 9.87
CA LYS A 145 13.09 -5.01 9.56
C LYS A 145 13.85 -5.27 10.85
N VAL A 146 13.96 -6.54 11.24
CA VAL A 146 14.71 -6.95 12.43
C VAL A 146 15.90 -7.78 11.97
N GLU A 147 17.10 -7.19 12.04
CA GLU A 147 18.33 -7.90 11.74
C GLU A 147 18.62 -8.94 12.84
N PRO A 148 19.42 -9.99 12.57
CA PRO A 148 19.69 -11.06 13.54
C PRO A 148 20.25 -10.55 14.88
N GLU A 149 21.09 -9.52 14.85
CA GLU A 149 21.65 -8.88 16.04
C GLU A 149 20.57 -8.18 16.88
N ASP A 150 19.67 -7.45 16.21
CA ASP A 150 18.52 -6.82 16.85
C ASP A 150 17.54 -7.86 17.39
N ALA A 151 17.34 -8.99 16.70
CA ALA A 151 16.49 -10.07 17.15
C ALA A 151 17.01 -10.70 18.45
N ALA A 152 18.33 -10.90 18.55
CA ALA A 152 18.97 -11.35 19.79
C ALA A 152 18.75 -10.34 20.93
N ARG A 153 18.98 -9.04 20.65
CA ARG A 153 18.76 -7.96 21.62
C ARG A 153 17.30 -7.87 22.07
N ILE A 154 16.33 -8.03 21.16
CA ILE A 154 14.89 -8.02 21.47
C ILE A 154 14.49 -9.21 22.32
N LYS A 155 15.10 -10.38 22.08
CA LYS A 155 14.85 -11.58 22.89
C LYS A 155 15.31 -11.39 24.33
N GLU A 156 16.41 -10.68 24.55
CA GLU A 156 16.92 -10.35 25.87
C GLU A 156 16.13 -9.19 26.52
N LYS A 157 15.77 -8.19 25.73
CA LYS A 157 15.14 -6.93 26.14
C LYS A 157 13.99 -6.57 25.20
N PRO A 158 12.75 -6.97 25.49
CA PRO A 158 11.60 -6.70 24.64
C PRO A 158 11.41 -5.21 24.28
N GLU A 159 11.79 -4.29 25.17
CA GLU A 159 11.80 -2.84 24.95
C GLU A 159 12.73 -2.37 23.82
N ALA A 160 13.75 -3.16 23.48
CA ALA A 160 14.64 -2.86 22.36
C ALA A 160 13.92 -2.87 21.01
N ARG A 161 12.75 -3.53 20.93
CA ARG A 161 11.90 -3.53 19.74
C ARG A 161 11.29 -2.16 19.50
N GLU A 162 10.76 -1.53 20.54
CA GLU A 162 10.15 -0.20 20.45
C GLU A 162 11.21 0.86 20.09
N ALA A 163 12.41 0.74 20.65
CA ALA A 163 13.53 1.61 20.30
C ALA A 163 13.95 1.47 18.82
N LEU A 164 14.03 0.24 18.32
CA LEU A 164 14.32 -0.04 16.90
C LEU A 164 13.20 0.49 15.99
N GLU A 165 11.94 0.30 16.38
CA GLU A 165 10.78 0.80 15.66
C GLU A 165 10.84 2.33 15.53
N ARG A 166 11.06 3.04 16.63
CA ARG A 166 11.21 4.51 16.60
C ARG A 166 12.38 4.95 15.72
N LEU A 167 13.51 4.25 15.77
CA LEU A 167 14.67 4.55 14.93
C LEU A 167 14.33 4.43 13.44
N GLN A 168 13.64 3.36 13.05
CA GLN A 168 13.23 3.17 11.65
C GLN A 168 12.12 4.15 11.24
N LEU A 169 11.16 4.44 12.12
CA LEU A 169 10.09 5.42 11.86
C LEU A 169 10.62 6.84 11.65
N LYS A 170 11.78 7.21 12.23
CA LYS A 170 12.42 8.52 11.93
C LYS A 170 12.68 8.70 10.44
N GLN A 171 12.95 7.62 9.70
CA GLN A 171 13.09 7.65 8.24
C GLN A 171 11.76 7.91 7.52
N TRP A 172 10.63 7.81 8.21
CA TRP A 172 9.29 8.01 7.61
C TRP A 172 8.60 9.28 8.13
N GLY A 173 9.37 10.14 8.81
CA GLY A 173 8.93 11.43 9.32
C GLY A 173 8.41 11.41 10.77
N PHE A 174 8.64 10.33 11.52
CA PHE A 174 8.37 10.33 12.97
C PHE A 174 9.34 11.23 13.73
N ARG A 175 8.84 11.98 14.70
CA ARG A 175 9.64 12.80 15.62
C ARG A 175 9.40 12.40 17.06
N GLU A 176 10.39 12.66 17.90
CA GLU A 176 10.22 12.49 19.34
C GLU A 176 9.16 13.49 19.84
N GLY A 177 8.15 12.98 20.54
CA GLY A 177 6.98 13.78 20.93
C GLY A 177 5.86 13.83 19.89
N SER A 178 5.98 13.14 18.75
CA SER A 178 4.88 13.00 17.80
C SER A 178 3.62 12.46 18.46
N THR A 179 2.48 12.99 18.03
CA THR A 179 1.16 12.50 18.44
C THR A 179 0.93 11.08 17.93
N LYS A 180 -0.07 10.39 18.50
CA LYS A 180 -0.48 9.07 18.00
C LYS A 180 -0.84 9.10 16.51
N GLY A 181 -1.55 10.13 16.06
CA GLY A 181 -1.94 10.26 14.64
C GLY A 181 -0.73 10.42 13.72
N GLU A 182 0.29 11.18 14.12
CA GLU A 182 1.54 11.31 13.34
C GLU A 182 2.34 10.01 13.32
N THR A 183 2.34 9.28 14.43
CA THR A 183 2.97 7.94 14.50
C THR A 183 2.26 6.96 13.57
N ASP A 184 0.92 6.94 13.58
CA ASP A 184 0.10 6.11 12.69
C ASP A 184 0.36 6.45 11.22
N ILE A 185 0.57 7.73 10.88
CA ILE A 185 0.95 8.16 9.53
C ILE A 185 2.34 7.66 9.15
N ALA A 186 3.34 7.81 10.03
CA ALA A 186 4.70 7.33 9.77
C ALA A 186 4.73 5.80 9.59
N GLU A 187 3.98 5.06 10.42
CA GLU A 187 3.83 3.61 10.28
C GLU A 187 3.19 3.23 8.93
N ALA A 188 2.11 3.91 8.53
CA ALA A 188 1.46 3.66 7.24
C ALA A 188 2.41 3.89 6.04
N ARG A 189 3.25 4.93 6.11
CA ARG A 189 4.28 5.19 5.10
C ARG A 189 5.35 4.09 5.09
N ALA A 190 5.80 3.66 6.27
CA ALA A 190 6.77 2.57 6.40
C ALA A 190 6.22 1.25 5.84
N GLU A 191 4.97 0.91 6.16
CA GLU A 191 4.27 -0.27 5.65
C GLU A 191 4.14 -0.24 4.11
N ALA A 192 3.66 0.88 3.54
CA ALA A 192 3.60 1.06 2.09
C ALA A 192 5.01 0.99 1.45
N GLY A 193 6.02 1.39 2.23
CA GLY A 193 7.44 1.36 1.95
C GLY A 193 8.04 -0.04 1.74
N THR A 194 7.40 -1.08 2.24
CA THR A 194 7.97 -2.43 2.32
C THR A 194 8.08 -3.16 0.97
N SER A 195 8.84 -4.27 0.99
CA SER A 195 8.84 -5.27 -0.08
C SER A 195 7.50 -6.04 -0.12
N PRO A 196 7.07 -6.55 -1.29
CA PRO A 196 5.87 -7.39 -1.42
C PRO A 196 5.80 -8.60 -0.46
N ASN A 197 6.96 -9.10 -0.02
CA ASN A 197 7.06 -10.25 0.88
C ASN A 197 6.70 -9.95 2.35
N GLN A 198 6.53 -8.68 2.72
CA GLN A 198 6.16 -8.28 4.08
C GLN A 198 4.63 -8.23 4.24
N ILE A 199 4.16 -8.66 5.40
CA ILE A 199 2.74 -8.63 5.78
C ILE A 199 2.40 -7.26 6.35
N VAL A 200 1.51 -6.55 5.68
CA VAL A 200 1.06 -5.19 6.06
C VAL A 200 -0.46 -5.08 5.96
N LYS A 201 -1.01 -3.98 6.48
CA LYS A 201 -2.46 -3.72 6.42
C LYS A 201 -2.91 -3.55 4.97
N VAL A 202 -4.19 -3.82 4.69
CA VAL A 202 -4.73 -3.78 3.32
C VAL A 202 -4.61 -2.41 2.65
N GLY A 203 -4.78 -1.32 3.40
CA GLY A 203 -4.53 0.02 2.89
C GLY A 203 -3.09 0.20 2.41
N SER A 204 -2.13 -0.31 3.18
CA SER A 204 -0.70 -0.25 2.86
C SER A 204 -0.33 -1.16 1.68
N ILE A 205 -0.99 -2.31 1.52
CA ILE A 205 -0.86 -3.16 0.31
C ILE A 205 -1.21 -2.36 -0.94
N ALA A 206 -2.34 -1.66 -0.93
CA ALA A 206 -2.79 -0.85 -2.06
C ALA A 206 -1.78 0.26 -2.38
N LEU A 207 -1.33 1.00 -1.37
CA LEU A 207 -0.34 2.07 -1.54
C LEU A 207 1.01 1.54 -2.06
N ARG A 208 1.48 0.40 -1.54
CA ARG A 208 2.68 -0.31 -2.02
C ARG A 208 2.57 -0.68 -3.50
N ARG A 209 1.40 -1.17 -3.94
CA ARG A 209 1.13 -1.49 -5.36
C ARG A 209 1.04 -0.25 -6.21
N PHE A 210 0.44 0.83 -5.73
CA PHE A 210 0.43 2.12 -6.43
C PHE A 210 1.85 2.68 -6.63
N ARG A 211 2.73 2.52 -5.64
CA ARG A 211 4.15 2.87 -5.78
C ARG A 211 4.85 2.02 -6.85
N SER A 212 4.90 0.71 -6.63
CA SER A 212 5.71 -0.22 -7.43
C SER A 212 5.18 -0.42 -8.85
N MET A 213 3.87 -0.54 -9.03
CA MET A 213 3.28 -0.89 -10.32
C MET A 213 2.81 0.32 -11.13
N PHE A 214 2.89 1.54 -10.60
CA PHE A 214 2.38 2.75 -11.30
C PHE A 214 3.33 3.93 -11.21
N ILE A 215 3.72 4.37 -10.01
CA ILE A 215 4.61 5.54 -9.88
C ILE A 215 6.04 5.22 -10.36
N GLU A 216 6.65 4.14 -9.89
CA GLU A 216 8.02 3.77 -10.25
C GLU A 216 8.19 3.55 -11.78
N PRO A 217 7.29 2.84 -12.48
CA PRO A 217 7.32 2.73 -13.94
C PRO A 217 7.19 4.08 -14.67
N LEU A 218 6.30 4.96 -14.19
CA LEU A 218 6.13 6.30 -14.77
C LEU A 218 7.35 7.20 -14.56
N LEU A 219 8.13 6.97 -13.50
CA LEU A 219 9.40 7.65 -13.24
C LEU A 219 10.57 7.04 -14.01
N GLY A 220 10.38 5.90 -14.67
CA GLY A 220 11.46 5.17 -15.36
C GLY A 220 12.41 4.48 -14.38
N VAL A 221 11.93 4.14 -13.18
CA VAL A 221 12.66 3.31 -12.24
C VAL A 221 12.41 1.86 -12.65
N ASP A 222 13.41 1.20 -13.23
CA ASP A 222 13.30 -0.22 -13.57
C ASP A 222 13.08 -1.05 -12.30
N GLU A 223 12.10 -1.95 -12.31
CA GLU A 223 11.90 -2.96 -11.24
C GLU A 223 13.09 -3.94 -11.13
N GLY A 224 14.02 -3.89 -12.09
CA GLY A 224 15.22 -4.73 -12.19
C GLY A 224 16.42 -4.15 -11.44
N GLY A 225 16.35 -4.11 -10.10
CA GLY A 225 17.56 -4.10 -9.29
C GLY A 225 18.40 -5.34 -9.61
N LYS A 226 19.44 -5.15 -10.42
CA LYS A 226 20.41 -6.19 -10.79
C LYS A 226 21.00 -6.86 -9.55
N GLN A 227 21.07 -8.20 -9.64
CA GLN A 227 22.12 -8.98 -8.99
C GLN A 227 23.47 -8.30 -9.20
N GLU A 228 24.25 -8.20 -8.11
CA GLU A 228 25.63 -7.76 -8.12
C GLU A 228 26.43 -8.52 -9.18
N GLY A 229 26.73 -7.83 -10.28
CA GLY A 229 27.71 -8.21 -11.27
C GLY A 229 28.53 -6.96 -11.56
N GLU A 230 29.80 -6.97 -11.13
CA GLU A 230 30.78 -5.93 -11.40
C GLU A 230 30.90 -5.70 -12.92
N GLY A 231 30.24 -4.67 -13.40
CA GLY A 231 30.24 -4.27 -14.79
C GLY A 231 29.30 -3.10 -14.93
N GLY A 232 29.85 -1.89 -14.90
CA GLY A 232 29.10 -0.64 -14.97
C GLY A 232 28.15 -0.64 -16.15
N ILE A 233 26.87 -0.85 -15.88
CA ILE A 233 25.81 -0.70 -16.87
C ILE A 233 25.23 0.68 -16.67
N GLN A 234 25.65 1.59 -17.55
CA GLN A 234 24.94 2.82 -17.84
C GLN A 234 23.47 2.46 -18.10
N SER A 235 22.56 2.95 -17.26
CA SER A 235 21.13 2.95 -17.56
C SER A 235 20.93 3.80 -18.80
N THR A 236 20.81 3.18 -19.98
CA THR A 236 20.19 3.81 -21.14
C THR A 236 18.73 4.04 -20.75
N GLY A 237 18.27 5.20 -20.31
CA GLY A 237 18.46 6.53 -20.90
C GLY A 237 17.11 7.13 -21.32
N ALA A 238 16.00 6.38 -21.20
CA ALA A 238 14.66 6.92 -21.35
C ALA A 238 14.15 7.38 -19.98
N GLN A 239 14.30 8.66 -19.69
CA GLN A 239 13.67 9.28 -18.53
C GLN A 239 12.16 9.02 -18.56
N GLY A 240 11.59 8.57 -17.44
CA GLY A 240 10.16 8.25 -17.37
C GLY A 240 9.29 9.47 -17.69
N LYS A 241 8.09 9.24 -18.25
CA LYS A 241 7.18 10.32 -18.65
C LYS A 241 6.82 11.26 -17.50
N LEU A 242 6.60 10.71 -16.30
CA LEU A 242 6.31 11.50 -15.10
C LEU A 242 7.55 12.26 -14.61
N ALA A 243 8.73 11.65 -14.74
CA ALA A 243 9.99 12.32 -14.44
C ALA A 243 10.18 13.56 -15.31
N SER A 244 9.96 13.45 -16.64
CA SER A 244 10.01 14.60 -17.55
C SER A 244 8.91 15.64 -17.28
N ALA A 245 7.72 15.20 -16.88
CA ALA A 245 6.63 16.11 -16.50
C ALA A 245 7.00 16.95 -15.27
N ILE A 246 7.51 16.30 -14.22
CA ILE A 246 7.95 16.95 -12.99
C ILE A 246 9.06 17.96 -13.30
N GLU A 247 10.06 17.60 -14.10
CA GLU A 247 11.15 18.50 -14.44
C GLU A 247 10.69 19.75 -15.17
N LYS A 248 9.86 19.59 -16.20
CA LYS A 248 9.25 20.72 -16.91
C LYS A 248 8.44 21.61 -15.97
N ALA A 249 7.71 21.02 -15.02
CA ALA A 249 6.93 21.77 -14.04
C ALA A 249 7.83 22.58 -13.08
N LEU A 250 8.94 22.00 -12.63
CA LEU A 250 9.92 22.66 -11.78
C LEU A 250 10.66 23.80 -12.51
N GLU A 251 10.97 23.62 -13.80
CA GLU A 251 11.61 24.64 -14.62
C GLU A 251 10.68 25.83 -14.94
N ALA A 252 9.39 25.55 -15.15
CA ALA A 252 8.41 26.59 -15.49
C ALA A 252 8.09 27.54 -14.32
N GLY A 253 8.24 27.10 -13.07
CA GLY A 253 8.12 27.96 -11.88
C GLY A 253 6.76 28.64 -11.66
N GLY A 254 5.70 28.20 -12.37
CA GLY A 254 4.37 28.82 -12.30
C GLY A 254 3.60 28.41 -11.03
N ALA A 255 2.91 29.37 -10.39
CA ALA A 255 2.15 29.13 -9.15
C ALA A 255 1.09 28.03 -9.24
N GLY A 256 0.52 27.76 -10.42
CA GLY A 256 -0.43 26.65 -10.63
C GLY A 256 0.24 25.26 -10.63
N LEU A 257 1.44 25.15 -11.21
CA LEU A 257 2.22 23.91 -11.24
C LEU A 257 2.80 23.61 -9.86
N GLN A 258 3.14 24.64 -9.11
CA GLN A 258 3.64 24.55 -7.73
C GLN A 258 2.74 23.71 -6.80
N ASP A 259 1.43 23.94 -6.85
CA ASP A 259 0.45 23.18 -6.04
C ASP A 259 0.40 21.69 -6.45
N GLU A 260 0.47 21.41 -7.75
CA GLU A 260 0.51 20.04 -8.27
C GLU A 260 1.77 19.30 -7.83
N VAL A 261 2.93 19.96 -7.89
CA VAL A 261 4.19 19.33 -7.44
C VAL A 261 4.18 19.09 -5.92
N ASN A 262 3.65 20.02 -5.12
CA ASN A 262 3.49 19.81 -3.67
C ASN A 262 2.58 18.61 -3.36
N LYS A 263 1.48 18.45 -4.10
CA LYS A 263 0.60 17.27 -3.99
C LYS A 263 1.35 15.99 -4.37
N LEU A 264 2.16 16.00 -5.42
CA LEU A 264 2.98 14.84 -5.78
C LEU A 264 3.99 14.47 -4.70
N ALA A 265 4.63 15.46 -4.06
CA ALA A 265 5.53 15.20 -2.93
C ALA A 265 4.80 14.53 -1.76
N ASP A 266 3.58 14.97 -1.42
CA ASP A 266 2.75 14.32 -0.40
C ASP A 266 2.38 12.88 -0.82
N ILE A 267 2.03 12.66 -2.08
CA ILE A 267 1.75 11.33 -2.64
C ILE A 267 2.96 10.42 -2.47
N PHE A 268 4.16 10.86 -2.83
CA PHE A 268 5.38 10.06 -2.75
C PHE A 268 5.67 9.63 -1.32
N ARG A 269 5.47 10.51 -0.34
CA ARG A 269 5.59 10.15 1.07
C ARG A 269 4.54 9.11 1.47
N ARG A 270 3.27 9.32 1.11
CA ARG A 270 2.15 8.42 1.48
C ARG A 270 2.30 7.01 0.92
N ILE A 271 2.79 6.87 -0.31
CA ILE A 271 3.01 5.56 -0.95
C ILE A 271 4.30 4.88 -0.47
N GLY A 272 5.01 5.48 0.49
CA GLY A 272 6.22 4.90 1.06
C GLY A 272 7.41 4.95 0.11
N MET A 273 7.56 6.00 -0.71
CA MET A 273 8.85 6.27 -1.34
C MET A 273 9.85 6.67 -0.27
N ARG A 274 11.05 6.08 -0.32
CA ARG A 274 12.09 6.32 0.68
C ARG A 274 12.56 7.80 0.60
N PRO A 275 12.92 8.44 1.72
CA PRO A 275 13.38 9.84 1.70
C PRO A 275 14.69 10.04 0.95
N ASP A 276 15.54 9.00 0.88
CA ASP A 276 16.78 9.01 0.10
C ASP A 276 16.54 8.83 -1.41
N ASN A 277 15.29 8.64 -1.84
CA ASN A 277 14.95 8.56 -3.25
C ASN A 277 15.25 9.91 -3.94
N PRO A 278 15.97 9.91 -5.09
CA PRO A 278 16.33 11.15 -5.79
C PRO A 278 15.15 12.05 -6.12
N TRP A 279 13.98 11.48 -6.46
CA TRP A 279 12.79 12.25 -6.77
C TRP A 279 12.17 12.88 -5.53
N VAL A 280 12.16 12.17 -4.39
CA VAL A 280 11.67 12.74 -3.12
C VAL A 280 12.55 13.92 -2.73
N LEU A 281 13.87 13.75 -2.73
CA LEU A 281 14.82 14.84 -2.44
C LEU A 281 14.66 16.03 -3.40
N LYS A 282 14.51 15.76 -4.71
CA LYS A 282 14.33 16.82 -5.72
C LYS A 282 13.06 17.62 -5.48
N LEU A 283 11.95 16.94 -5.17
CA LEU A 283 10.68 17.59 -4.86
C LEU A 283 10.73 18.37 -3.54
N GLU A 284 11.42 17.87 -2.52
CA GLU A 284 11.52 18.54 -1.21
C GLU A 284 12.44 19.76 -1.25
N ASN A 285 13.61 19.64 -1.89
CA ASN A 285 14.60 20.70 -1.97
C ASN A 285 14.11 21.91 -2.77
N HIS A 286 13.32 21.69 -3.82
CA HIS A 286 12.89 22.78 -4.70
C HIS A 286 11.92 23.75 -4.01
N PHE A 287 11.20 23.32 -2.98
CA PHE A 287 10.20 24.17 -2.34
C PHE A 287 10.60 24.73 -1.00
N GLY A 288 11.85 24.52 -0.58
CA GLY A 288 12.27 24.96 0.75
C GLY A 288 11.32 24.48 1.82
N ALA A 289 10.64 23.34 1.58
CA ALA A 289 10.10 22.55 2.65
C ALA A 289 11.35 22.11 3.38
N ALA A 290 11.81 22.94 4.32
CA ALA A 290 12.67 22.49 5.38
C ALA A 290 12.13 21.11 5.75
N PRO A 291 12.96 20.05 5.80
CA PRO A 291 12.53 18.83 6.47
C PRO A 291 11.98 19.38 7.78
N THR A 292 10.65 19.32 7.95
CA THR A 292 10.01 20.16 8.96
C THR A 292 10.76 19.80 10.24
N GLU A 293 11.46 20.77 10.84
CA GLU A 293 12.37 20.47 11.96
C GLU A 293 11.56 20.01 13.16
#